data_AF-A0A841DKN5-F1
#
_entry.id   AF-A0A841DKN5-F1
#
_cell.length_a   1.000
_cell.length_b   1.000
_cell.length_c   1.000
_cell.angle_alpha   90.00
_cell.angle_beta   90.00
_cell.angle_gamma   90.00
#
_symmetry.space_group_name_H-M   'P 1'
#
loop_
_entity.id
_entity.type
_entity.pdbx_description
1 polymer ?
#
loop_
_entity_poly.entity_id
_entity_poly.type
_entity_poly.pdbx_seq_one_letter_code
_entity_poly.pdbx_strand_id
1 'polypeptide(L)'
;MLWKIRTELADRPGALAELAARCGADDINILSLEVFTAESGAVDELVVSTSPSWSADDLAALAAEAGCLNTIVRACQADVLSDAPTRYLRAVLRLLDDPLSVDDELGELQGFDEYTPAEWARADVLAEIAGKLADRLESPEGPRPGSGVPELRQATVADAEAVVAMHERCSYETRARRYHVPMPRLTARTARHLSAPAGGMSVVACVDDAVVGMATVAPWEELGSTTMEIAVLVEDGWQRQGIGLRLLRQAVGEARLLGADRVVCLVQPRNDAMLRTLHRLRMRSRVVQDGDSLMVSVALSSQSLSHAVDRPPVQYRLSRATPSHRPEPTRSPGQPAREHSLATVSAVQPLPGRAGAADRDGADRGGRPGRVPGQL
;
A
#
# COMPACT_ATOMS: atom_id res chain seq x y z
N MET A 1 27.37 18.30 -39.14
CA MET A 1 26.70 17.16 -38.49
C MET A 1 27.18 17.09 -37.04
N LEU A 2 26.54 16.30 -36.18
CA LEU A 2 27.02 16.07 -34.80
C LEU A 2 27.74 14.73 -34.72
N TRP A 3 28.88 14.73 -34.03
CA TRP A 3 29.71 13.54 -33.83
C TRP A 3 30.12 13.45 -32.36
N LYS A 4 30.08 12.24 -31.79
CA LYS A 4 30.75 11.90 -30.54
C LYS A 4 32.08 11.24 -30.89
N ILE A 5 33.16 11.73 -30.31
CA ILE A 5 34.52 11.22 -30.45
C ILE A 5 34.96 10.75 -29.07
N ARG A 6 35.51 9.55 -28.96
CA ARG A 6 36.30 9.10 -27.80
C ARG A 6 37.72 8.87 -28.26
N THR A 7 38.72 9.35 -27.51
CA THR A 7 40.13 9.19 -27.87
C THR A 7 41.02 9.18 -26.63
N GLU A 8 42.14 8.47 -26.67
CA GLU A 8 43.19 8.56 -25.66
C GLU A 8 44.10 9.75 -25.96
N LEU A 9 44.20 10.66 -25.00
CA LEU A 9 45.03 11.84 -25.04
C LEU A 9 46.19 11.71 -24.04
N ALA A 10 47.40 12.06 -24.48
CA ALA A 10 48.57 12.03 -23.62
C ALA A 10 48.40 13.00 -22.44
N ASP A 11 48.54 12.49 -21.20
CA ASP A 11 48.49 13.29 -19.97
C ASP A 11 49.74 14.18 -19.84
N ARG A 12 49.74 15.27 -20.62
CA ARG A 12 50.75 16.32 -20.64
C ARG A 12 50.10 17.69 -20.85
N PRO A 13 50.60 18.76 -20.21
CA PRO A 13 50.15 20.11 -20.50
C PRO A 13 50.21 20.44 -22.00
N GLY A 14 49.11 20.97 -22.53
CA GLY A 14 48.99 21.42 -23.92
C GLY A 14 48.44 20.39 -24.92
N ALA A 15 48.33 19.10 -24.60
CA ALA A 15 47.82 18.10 -25.55
C ALA A 15 46.39 18.41 -26.04
N LEU A 16 45.49 18.78 -25.13
CA LEU A 16 44.12 19.17 -25.48
C LEU A 16 44.07 20.47 -26.30
N ALA A 17 45.03 21.38 -26.08
CA ALA A 17 45.14 22.62 -26.85
C ALA A 17 45.62 22.37 -28.28
N GLU A 18 46.44 21.33 -28.49
CA GLU A 18 46.90 20.88 -29.81
C GLU A 18 45.74 20.30 -30.65
N LEU A 19 44.88 19.47 -30.03
CA LEU A 19 43.64 18.99 -30.64
C LEU A 19 42.64 20.14 -30.90
N ALA A 20 42.37 20.99 -29.91
CA ALA A 20 41.42 22.09 -30.04
C ALA A 20 41.86 23.15 -31.08
N ALA A 21 43.16 23.40 -31.21
CA ALA A 21 43.69 24.30 -32.24
C ALA A 21 43.51 23.74 -33.66
N ARG A 22 43.63 22.41 -33.84
CA ARG A 22 43.33 21.75 -35.13
C ARG A 22 41.85 21.84 -35.46
N CYS A 23 40.96 21.47 -34.52
CA CYS A 23 39.51 21.65 -34.69
C CYS A 23 39.14 23.11 -35.07
N GLY A 24 39.75 24.10 -34.42
CA GLY A 24 39.52 25.52 -34.71
C GLY A 24 40.10 26.02 -36.04
N ALA A 25 41.09 25.33 -36.62
CA ALA A 25 41.60 25.65 -37.97
C ALA A 25 40.65 25.17 -39.08
N ASP A 26 39.88 24.11 -38.80
CA ASP A 26 39.00 23.40 -39.74
C ASP A 26 37.49 23.71 -39.57
N ASP A 27 37.16 24.75 -38.79
CA ASP A 27 35.78 25.17 -38.43
C ASP A 27 34.95 24.06 -37.72
N ILE A 28 35.63 23.23 -36.91
CA ILE A 28 35.03 22.20 -36.08
C ILE A 28 34.83 22.75 -34.67
N ASN A 29 33.57 22.97 -34.30
CA ASN A 29 33.21 23.49 -32.99
C ASN A 29 33.03 22.35 -31.96
N ILE A 30 33.71 22.43 -30.81
CA ILE A 30 33.58 21.49 -29.70
C ILE A 30 32.43 21.97 -28.79
N LEU A 31 31.36 21.18 -28.71
CA LEU A 31 30.14 21.49 -27.96
C LEU A 31 30.15 20.94 -26.53
N SER A 32 30.85 19.84 -26.30
CA SER A 32 31.03 19.23 -24.98
C SER A 32 32.37 18.48 -24.91
N LEU A 33 32.91 18.37 -23.70
CA LEU A 33 34.11 17.62 -23.36
C LEU A 33 33.90 16.97 -21.97
N GLU A 34 33.92 15.64 -21.90
CA GLU A 34 34.06 14.89 -20.65
C GLU A 34 35.44 14.21 -20.65
N VAL A 35 36.16 14.25 -19.52
CA VAL A 35 37.53 13.72 -19.39
C VAL A 35 37.55 12.61 -18.35
N PHE A 36 38.04 11.43 -18.73
CA PHE A 36 38.12 10.26 -17.85
C PHE A 36 39.58 9.84 -17.62
N THR A 37 39.97 9.68 -16.36
CA THR A 37 41.30 9.17 -16.00
C THR A 37 41.40 7.66 -16.25
N ALA A 38 42.43 7.22 -16.99
CA ALA A 38 42.75 5.82 -17.24
C ALA A 38 44.18 5.49 -16.76
N GLU A 39 44.57 4.21 -16.76
CA GLU A 39 45.92 3.79 -16.34
C GLU A 39 47.02 4.19 -17.34
N SER A 40 46.67 4.44 -18.61
CA SER A 40 47.56 4.86 -19.71
C SER A 40 47.65 6.37 -19.92
N GLY A 41 46.71 7.16 -19.39
CA GLY A 41 46.56 8.59 -19.68
C GLY A 41 45.13 9.09 -19.45
N ALA A 42 44.69 10.05 -20.26
CA ALA A 42 43.30 10.54 -20.27
C ALA A 42 42.52 9.93 -21.45
N VAL A 43 41.28 9.52 -21.21
CA VAL A 43 40.29 9.20 -22.23
C VAL A 43 39.32 10.37 -22.33
N ASP A 44 39.43 11.13 -23.41
CA ASP A 44 38.62 12.32 -23.66
C ASP A 44 37.43 11.95 -24.55
N GLU A 45 36.23 12.35 -24.12
CA GLU A 45 35.02 12.31 -24.93
C GLU A 45 34.60 13.70 -25.37
N LEU A 46 34.63 13.94 -26.68
CA LEU A 46 34.24 15.21 -27.30
C LEU A 46 32.91 15.03 -28.04
N VAL A 47 32.02 16.02 -27.92
CA VAL A 47 30.90 16.18 -28.87
C VAL A 47 31.23 17.36 -29.77
N VAL A 48 31.32 17.14 -31.08
CA VAL A 48 31.72 18.16 -32.06
C VAL A 48 30.64 18.39 -33.12
N SER A 49 30.56 19.61 -33.64
CA SER A 49 29.74 19.95 -34.80
C SER A 49 30.61 20.35 -36.00
N THR A 50 30.39 19.69 -37.14
CA THR A 50 31.15 19.87 -38.38
C THR A 50 30.30 20.43 -39.53
N SER A 51 30.95 20.88 -40.61
CA SER A 51 30.35 20.90 -41.95
C SER A 51 29.87 19.49 -42.39
N PRO A 52 28.81 19.35 -43.21
CA PRO A 52 28.41 18.06 -43.81
C PRO A 52 29.46 17.40 -44.72
N SER A 53 30.57 18.08 -45.02
CA SER A 53 31.69 17.54 -45.79
C SER A 53 32.62 16.61 -45.01
N TRP A 54 32.51 16.58 -43.66
CA TRP A 54 33.35 15.76 -42.79
C TRP A 54 32.73 14.38 -42.56
N SER A 55 33.55 13.33 -42.71
CA SER A 55 33.25 11.95 -42.34
C SER A 55 33.83 11.57 -40.96
N ALA A 56 33.53 10.35 -40.52
CA ALA A 56 34.15 9.77 -39.33
C ALA A 56 35.66 9.55 -39.49
N ASP A 57 36.10 9.18 -40.70
CA ASP A 57 37.51 8.89 -41.01
C ASP A 57 38.36 10.17 -41.00
N ASP A 58 37.81 11.29 -41.51
CA ASP A 58 38.48 12.60 -41.49
C ASP A 58 38.70 13.08 -40.05
N LEU A 59 37.71 12.89 -39.17
CA LEU A 59 37.81 13.22 -37.74
C LEU A 59 38.78 12.30 -36.99
N ALA A 60 38.84 11.01 -37.35
CA ALA A 60 39.81 10.08 -36.80
C ALA A 60 41.25 10.44 -37.22
N ALA A 61 41.44 10.84 -38.49
CA ALA A 61 42.72 11.32 -39.00
C ALA A 61 43.17 12.61 -38.30
N LEU A 62 42.28 13.59 -38.13
CA LEU A 62 42.57 14.85 -37.42
C LEU A 62 43.00 14.60 -35.96
N ALA A 63 42.35 13.66 -35.26
CA ALA A 63 42.73 13.26 -33.91
C ALA A 63 44.10 12.55 -33.87
N ALA A 64 44.38 11.62 -34.79
CA ALA A 64 45.68 10.97 -34.90
C ALA A 64 46.80 11.99 -35.21
N GLU A 65 46.51 12.98 -36.04
CA GLU A 65 47.39 14.10 -36.35
C GLU A 65 47.62 15.07 -35.17
N ALA A 66 46.70 15.13 -34.20
CA ALA A 66 46.87 15.80 -32.91
C ALA A 66 47.66 14.96 -31.89
N GLY A 67 48.09 13.75 -32.27
CA GLY A 67 48.80 12.81 -31.40
C GLY A 67 47.88 12.03 -30.44
N CYS A 68 46.58 12.02 -30.69
CA CYS A 68 45.62 11.19 -29.94
C CYS A 68 45.64 9.73 -30.45
N LEU A 69 45.31 8.79 -29.58
CA LEU A 69 45.34 7.35 -29.83
C LEU A 69 43.94 6.73 -29.67
N ASN A 70 43.76 5.52 -30.18
CA ASN A 70 42.54 4.70 -30.00
C ASN A 70 41.21 5.45 -30.29
N THR A 71 41.24 6.35 -31.28
CA THR A 71 40.11 7.22 -31.62
C THR A 71 38.93 6.44 -32.20
N ILE A 72 37.76 6.59 -31.58
CA ILE A 72 36.48 6.07 -32.07
C ILE A 72 35.55 7.26 -32.34
N VAL A 73 35.04 7.36 -33.57
CA VAL A 73 34.13 8.44 -34.00
C VAL A 73 32.76 7.85 -34.35
N ARG A 74 31.67 8.42 -33.81
CA ARG A 74 30.28 8.01 -34.09
C ARG A 74 29.40 9.23 -34.33
N ALA A 75 28.44 9.12 -35.25
CA ALA A 75 27.43 10.15 -35.45
C ALA A 75 26.44 10.14 -34.27
N CYS A 76 26.01 11.31 -33.80
CA CYS A 76 25.08 11.45 -32.67
C CYS A 76 23.97 12.48 -32.96
N GLN A 77 23.01 12.61 -32.04
CA GLN A 77 21.96 13.62 -32.07
C GLN A 77 22.18 14.65 -30.95
N ALA A 78 21.28 15.65 -30.83
CA ALA A 78 21.45 16.76 -29.87
C ALA A 78 21.15 16.39 -28.41
N ASP A 79 20.69 15.17 -28.15
CA ASP A 79 20.42 14.58 -26.83
C ASP A 79 21.70 14.32 -26.02
N VAL A 80 22.80 13.91 -26.68
CA VAL A 80 24.12 13.68 -26.03
C VAL A 80 24.78 14.96 -25.53
N LEU A 81 24.20 16.14 -25.80
CA LEU A 81 24.59 17.42 -25.20
C LEU A 81 24.06 17.59 -23.76
N SER A 82 23.23 16.67 -23.27
CA SER A 82 22.95 16.54 -21.83
C SER A 82 24.15 15.86 -21.14
N ASP A 83 24.70 16.51 -20.11
CA ASP A 83 25.80 15.99 -19.30
C ASP A 83 25.48 14.60 -18.72
N ALA A 84 26.51 13.76 -18.52
CA ALA A 84 26.31 12.43 -17.99
C ALA A 84 25.53 12.39 -16.65
N PRO A 85 25.81 13.22 -15.62
CA PRO A 85 25.00 13.27 -14.40
C PRO A 85 23.50 13.50 -14.66
N THR A 86 23.13 14.48 -15.48
CA THR A 86 21.73 14.74 -15.87
C THR A 86 21.10 13.56 -16.60
N ARG A 87 21.84 12.87 -17.49
CA ARG A 87 21.33 11.69 -18.20
C ARG A 87 21.05 10.52 -17.24
N TYR A 88 21.99 10.19 -16.35
CA TYR A 88 21.80 9.14 -15.36
C TYR A 88 20.66 9.47 -14.37
N LEU A 89 20.49 10.73 -13.96
CA LEU A 89 19.35 11.14 -13.13
C LEU A 89 17.99 11.02 -13.84
N ARG A 90 17.95 11.21 -15.18
CA ARG A 90 16.72 10.94 -15.97
C ARG A 90 16.43 9.44 -16.06
N ALA A 91 17.45 8.59 -16.20
CA ALA A 91 17.27 7.14 -16.16
C ALA A 91 16.72 6.66 -14.81
N VAL A 92 17.24 7.19 -13.69
CA VAL A 92 16.66 6.92 -12.35
C VAL A 92 15.18 7.30 -12.27
N LEU A 93 14.74 8.39 -12.91
CA LEU A 93 13.32 8.77 -12.95
C LEU A 93 12.46 7.78 -13.75
N ARG A 94 12.99 7.17 -14.82
CA ARG A 94 12.29 6.15 -15.62
C ARG A 94 12.22 4.81 -14.86
N LEU A 95 13.30 4.43 -14.19
CA LEU A 95 13.39 3.25 -13.32
C LEU A 95 12.48 3.30 -12.08
N LEU A 96 11.90 4.46 -11.73
CA LEU A 96 10.84 4.55 -10.72
C LEU A 96 9.48 4.06 -11.23
N ASP A 97 9.24 4.12 -12.55
CA ASP A 97 8.02 3.64 -13.20
C ASP A 97 8.16 2.18 -13.66
N ASP A 98 9.33 1.78 -14.18
CA ASP A 98 9.68 0.38 -14.49
C ASP A 98 11.12 0.04 -14.06
N PRO A 99 11.33 -0.62 -12.90
CA PRO A 99 12.66 -1.03 -12.44
C PRO A 99 13.32 -2.14 -13.27
N LEU A 100 12.57 -2.85 -14.13
CA LEU A 100 13.07 -4.00 -14.88
C LEU A 100 13.68 -3.61 -16.23
N SER A 101 13.50 -2.36 -16.69
CA SER A 101 14.11 -1.84 -17.93
C SER A 101 15.58 -1.42 -17.78
N VAL A 102 16.25 -1.76 -16.68
CA VAL A 102 17.60 -1.26 -16.38
C VAL A 102 18.65 -1.62 -17.43
N ASP A 103 18.55 -2.78 -18.07
CA ASP A 103 19.46 -3.16 -19.16
C ASP A 103 19.22 -2.30 -20.43
N ASP A 104 17.96 -1.98 -20.75
CA ASP A 104 17.61 -1.07 -21.86
C ASP A 104 18.04 0.38 -21.54
N GLU A 105 17.83 0.84 -20.31
CA GLU A 105 18.24 2.17 -19.81
C GLU A 105 19.77 2.34 -19.82
N LEU A 106 20.52 1.30 -19.44
CA LEU A 106 21.98 1.28 -19.56
C LEU A 106 22.42 1.32 -21.02
N GLY A 107 21.71 0.62 -21.91
CA GLY A 107 21.90 0.68 -23.36
C GLY A 107 21.68 2.07 -23.96
N GLU A 108 20.64 2.81 -23.53
CA GLU A 108 20.44 4.21 -23.94
C GLU A 108 21.55 5.15 -23.43
N LEU A 109 22.10 4.87 -22.24
CA LEU A 109 23.16 5.69 -21.64
C LEU A 109 24.54 5.44 -22.26
N GLN A 110 24.75 4.26 -22.87
CA GLN A 110 26.01 3.81 -23.44
C GLN A 110 26.35 4.55 -24.75
N GLY A 111 27.39 5.38 -24.72
CA GLY A 111 27.83 6.14 -25.89
C GLY A 111 28.80 5.41 -26.84
N PHE A 112 29.49 4.38 -26.34
CA PHE A 112 30.46 3.56 -27.06
C PHE A 112 30.49 2.14 -26.48
N ASP A 113 30.95 1.17 -27.26
CA ASP A 113 30.81 -0.28 -26.96
C ASP A 113 31.58 -0.73 -25.69
N GLU A 114 32.52 0.08 -25.20
CA GLU A 114 33.27 -0.16 -23.96
C GLU A 114 32.97 0.92 -22.91
N TYR A 115 32.88 0.52 -21.64
CA TYR A 115 32.69 1.43 -20.49
C TYR A 115 34.04 1.84 -19.88
N THR A 116 34.27 3.15 -19.71
CA THR A 116 35.36 3.63 -18.85
C THR A 116 35.11 3.25 -17.37
N PRO A 117 36.12 3.23 -16.49
CA PRO A 117 35.92 2.92 -15.06
C PRO A 117 34.90 3.83 -14.37
N ALA A 118 34.82 5.10 -14.79
CA ALA A 118 33.87 6.07 -14.26
C ALA A 118 32.44 5.85 -14.78
N GLU A 119 32.26 5.32 -15.99
CA GLU A 119 30.96 4.90 -16.50
C GLU A 119 30.51 3.59 -15.84
N TRP A 120 31.42 2.61 -15.68
CA TRP A 120 31.16 1.37 -14.93
C TRP A 120 30.65 1.65 -13.51
N ALA A 121 31.31 2.55 -12.77
CA ALA A 121 30.87 2.92 -11.42
C ALA A 121 29.50 3.62 -11.39
N ARG A 122 29.08 4.30 -12.46
CA ARG A 122 27.72 4.87 -12.57
C ARG A 122 26.68 3.81 -12.97
N ALA A 123 27.06 2.88 -13.84
CA ALA A 123 26.21 1.76 -14.26
C ALA A 123 25.91 0.80 -13.10
N ASP A 124 26.93 0.44 -12.31
CA ASP A 124 26.81 -0.40 -11.12
C ASP A 124 25.87 0.23 -10.07
N VAL A 125 26.01 1.53 -9.80
CA VAL A 125 25.09 2.27 -8.90
C VAL A 125 23.67 2.35 -9.48
N LEU A 126 23.51 2.48 -10.80
CA LEU A 126 22.18 2.48 -11.43
C LEU A 126 21.50 1.10 -11.33
N ALA A 127 22.26 0.03 -11.53
CA ALA A 127 21.82 -1.36 -11.32
C ALA A 127 21.48 -1.65 -9.85
N GLU A 128 22.28 -1.14 -8.90
CA GLU A 128 22.00 -1.26 -7.46
C GLU A 128 20.71 -0.51 -7.07
N ILE A 129 20.44 0.65 -7.68
CA ILE A 129 19.18 1.39 -7.53
C ILE A 129 18.01 0.62 -8.13
N ALA A 130 18.15 0.10 -9.35
CA ALA A 130 17.13 -0.71 -10.02
C ALA A 130 16.79 -1.97 -9.22
N GLY A 131 17.79 -2.72 -8.76
CA GLY A 131 17.61 -3.87 -7.87
C GLY A 131 16.84 -3.52 -6.60
N LYS A 132 17.20 -2.43 -5.92
CA LYS A 132 16.48 -1.93 -4.72
C LYS A 132 15.06 -1.40 -5.00
N LEU A 133 14.71 -1.16 -6.26
CA LEU A 133 13.35 -0.81 -6.70
C LEU A 133 12.57 -2.06 -7.10
N ALA A 134 13.19 -3.02 -7.80
CA ALA A 134 12.64 -4.34 -8.08
C ALA A 134 12.33 -5.10 -6.78
N ASP A 135 13.25 -5.12 -5.80
CA ASP A 135 13.05 -5.68 -4.45
C ASP A 135 11.78 -5.13 -3.77
N ARG A 136 11.38 -3.88 -4.04
CA ARG A 136 10.16 -3.26 -3.49
C ARG A 136 8.89 -3.64 -4.24
N LEU A 137 8.99 -4.05 -5.49
CA LEU A 137 7.88 -4.64 -6.25
C LEU A 137 7.71 -6.12 -5.90
N GLU A 138 8.83 -6.85 -5.77
CA GLU A 138 8.88 -8.29 -5.52
C GLU A 138 8.64 -8.66 -4.05
N SER A 139 8.94 -7.77 -3.09
CA SER A 139 8.60 -7.94 -1.66
C SER A 139 7.11 -8.28 -1.45
N PRO A 140 6.77 -9.51 -1.00
CA PRO A 140 5.38 -9.99 -0.96
C PRO A 140 4.85 -10.14 0.47
N GLU A 141 5.32 -9.35 1.44
CA GLU A 141 4.94 -9.49 2.86
C GLU A 141 3.61 -8.81 3.23
N GLY A 142 2.54 -9.37 2.67
CA GLY A 142 1.17 -9.16 3.11
C GLY A 142 0.22 -9.94 2.21
N PRO A 143 -0.77 -10.69 2.76
CA PRO A 143 -1.78 -11.32 1.93
C PRO A 143 -2.49 -10.22 1.14
N ARG A 144 -2.48 -10.31 -0.19
CA ARG A 144 -3.07 -9.29 -1.07
C ARG A 144 -4.55 -9.62 -1.35
N PRO A 145 -5.43 -8.63 -1.61
CA PRO A 145 -6.79 -8.84 -2.09
C PRO A 145 -6.93 -9.97 -3.13
N GLY A 146 -7.62 -11.04 -2.77
CA GLY A 146 -7.81 -12.23 -3.62
C GLY A 146 -6.84 -13.39 -3.38
N SER A 147 -5.81 -13.24 -2.54
CA SER A 147 -4.92 -14.36 -2.11
C SER A 147 -5.64 -15.42 -1.26
N GLY A 148 -6.77 -15.06 -0.63
CA GLY A 148 -7.63 -15.96 0.10
C GLY A 148 -8.95 -15.28 0.48
N VAL A 149 -9.90 -16.07 1.02
CA VAL A 149 -11.15 -15.53 1.60
C VAL A 149 -10.90 -15.31 3.09
N PRO A 150 -10.94 -14.06 3.61
CA PRO A 150 -10.57 -13.84 5.00
C PRO A 150 -11.52 -14.54 5.97
N GLU A 151 -10.98 -15.37 6.86
CA GLU A 151 -11.73 -15.97 7.96
C GLU A 151 -11.80 -14.99 9.14
N LEU A 152 -12.87 -15.04 9.94
CA LEU A 152 -13.02 -14.19 11.12
C LEU A 152 -13.05 -15.06 12.37
N ARG A 153 -12.19 -14.73 13.33
CA ARG A 153 -12.10 -15.41 14.63
C ARG A 153 -11.94 -14.40 15.77
N GLN A 154 -12.23 -14.84 16.98
CA GLN A 154 -11.88 -14.08 18.18
C GLN A 154 -10.36 -13.86 18.23
N ALA A 155 -9.97 -12.65 18.63
CA ALA A 155 -8.59 -12.27 18.87
C ALA A 155 -8.16 -12.58 20.30
N THR A 156 -6.87 -12.79 20.48
CA THR A 156 -6.21 -13.19 21.72
C THR A 156 -4.98 -12.30 21.97
N VAL A 157 -4.36 -12.40 23.15
CA VAL A 157 -3.10 -11.67 23.42
C VAL A 157 -1.92 -12.10 22.53
N ALA A 158 -2.01 -13.26 21.87
CA ALA A 158 -0.99 -13.74 20.92
C ALA A 158 -1.07 -13.02 19.57
N ASP A 159 -2.27 -12.60 19.14
CA ASP A 159 -2.48 -11.88 17.87
C ASP A 159 -1.84 -10.48 17.84
N ALA A 160 -1.32 -10.01 18.97
CA ALA A 160 -0.78 -8.67 19.12
C ALA A 160 0.35 -8.33 18.13
N GLU A 161 1.17 -9.31 17.73
CA GLU A 161 2.25 -9.11 16.76
C GLU A 161 1.72 -8.96 15.33
N ALA A 162 0.81 -9.86 14.91
CA ALA A 162 0.12 -9.74 13.63
C ALA A 162 -0.75 -8.47 13.53
N VAL A 163 -1.31 -8.00 14.65
CA VAL A 163 -2.03 -6.71 14.75
C VAL A 163 -1.09 -5.51 14.63
N VAL A 164 0.17 -5.58 15.10
CA VAL A 164 1.18 -4.56 14.81
C VAL A 164 1.55 -4.58 13.32
N ALA A 165 1.84 -5.74 12.74
CA ALA A 165 2.18 -5.86 11.32
C ALA A 165 1.05 -5.34 10.40
N MET A 166 -0.20 -5.72 10.66
CA MET A 166 -1.38 -5.16 9.96
C MET A 166 -1.47 -3.63 10.13
N HIS A 167 -1.27 -3.12 11.35
CA HIS A 167 -1.26 -1.67 11.59
C HIS A 167 -0.15 -0.96 10.81
N GLU A 168 1.03 -1.57 10.69
CA GLU A 168 2.16 -1.01 9.96
C GLU A 168 2.01 -1.05 8.43
N ARG A 169 1.18 -1.94 7.88
CA ARG A 169 0.74 -1.92 6.47
C ARG A 169 -0.41 -0.93 6.19
N CYS A 170 -1.26 -0.62 7.17
CA CYS A 170 -2.35 0.36 7.01
C CYS A 170 -1.82 1.78 6.67
N SER A 171 -2.47 2.54 5.80
CA SER A 171 -2.07 3.92 5.50
C SER A 171 -2.23 4.88 6.68
N TYR A 172 -1.53 6.02 6.64
CA TYR A 172 -1.70 7.08 7.66
C TYR A 172 -3.16 7.55 7.77
N GLU A 173 -3.89 7.67 6.65
CA GLU A 173 -5.29 8.07 6.66
C GLU A 173 -6.17 7.00 7.34
N THR A 174 -5.94 5.72 7.03
CA THR A 174 -6.66 4.60 7.65
C THR A 174 -6.37 4.47 9.15
N ARG A 175 -5.13 4.73 9.60
CA ARG A 175 -4.78 4.85 11.03
C ARG A 175 -5.51 6.05 11.67
N ALA A 176 -5.41 7.24 11.08
CA ALA A 176 -6.03 8.46 11.60
C ALA A 176 -7.57 8.34 11.73
N ARG A 177 -8.23 7.68 10.78
CA ARG A 177 -9.66 7.35 10.82
C ARG A 177 -10.05 6.34 11.91
N ARG A 178 -9.12 5.50 12.38
CA ARG A 178 -9.34 4.48 13.43
C ARG A 178 -9.11 5.00 14.84
N TYR A 179 -8.17 5.92 15.02
CA TYR A 179 -7.72 6.40 16.34
C TYR A 179 -8.10 7.85 16.63
N HIS A 180 -8.48 8.66 15.63
CA HIS A 180 -8.80 10.10 15.77
C HIS A 180 -7.66 10.96 16.33
N VAL A 181 -6.47 10.38 16.51
CA VAL A 181 -5.20 11.02 16.88
C VAL A 181 -4.09 10.49 15.97
N PRO A 182 -2.97 11.22 15.79
CA PRO A 182 -1.80 10.69 15.09
C PRO A 182 -1.23 9.47 15.81
N MET A 183 -1.41 8.29 15.22
CA MET A 183 -0.92 7.00 15.73
C MET A 183 0.08 6.39 14.73
N PRO A 184 1.32 6.91 14.62
CA PRO A 184 2.26 6.48 13.60
C PRO A 184 2.79 5.06 13.81
N ARG A 185 2.87 4.58 15.06
CA ARG A 185 3.26 3.20 15.41
C ARG A 185 2.41 2.68 16.56
N LEU A 186 2.10 1.38 16.54
CA LEU A 186 1.34 0.71 17.60
C LEU A 186 2.30 -0.03 18.53
N THR A 187 2.33 0.31 19.82
CA THR A 187 3.21 -0.42 20.75
C THR A 187 2.69 -1.84 21.00
N ALA A 188 3.57 -2.82 21.22
CA ALA A 188 3.17 -4.18 21.56
C ALA A 188 2.26 -4.27 22.82
N ARG A 189 2.42 -3.34 23.78
CA ARG A 189 1.50 -3.22 24.93
C ARG A 189 0.10 -2.79 24.48
N THR A 190 0.01 -1.77 23.63
CA THR A 190 -1.27 -1.30 23.06
C THR A 190 -1.91 -2.39 22.20
N ALA A 191 -1.13 -3.10 21.37
CA ALA A 191 -1.62 -4.17 20.52
C ALA A 191 -2.22 -5.35 21.31
N ARG A 192 -1.57 -5.78 22.40
CA ARG A 192 -2.14 -6.79 23.33
C ARG A 192 -3.47 -6.30 23.93
N HIS A 193 -3.54 -5.02 24.32
CA HIS A 193 -4.76 -4.43 24.89
C HIS A 193 -5.88 -4.26 23.86
N LEU A 194 -5.55 -4.01 22.59
CA LEU A 194 -6.53 -4.01 21.50
C LEU A 194 -6.97 -5.42 21.11
N SER A 195 -6.10 -6.42 21.22
CA SER A 195 -6.42 -7.81 20.86
C SER A 195 -7.26 -8.51 21.95
N ALA A 196 -7.07 -8.15 23.22
CA ALA A 196 -7.89 -8.61 24.34
C ALA A 196 -8.19 -7.45 25.33
N PRO A 197 -9.18 -6.58 25.04
CA PRO A 197 -9.54 -5.45 25.90
C PRO A 197 -10.25 -5.91 27.18
N ALA A 198 -9.99 -5.23 28.30
CA ALA A 198 -10.61 -5.55 29.59
C ALA A 198 -12.14 -5.35 29.55
N GLY A 199 -12.90 -6.37 29.95
CA GLY A 199 -14.37 -6.35 29.92
C GLY A 199 -14.98 -6.38 28.51
N GLY A 200 -14.17 -6.62 27.47
CA GLY A 200 -14.58 -6.67 26.08
C GLY A 200 -13.89 -7.81 25.32
N MET A 201 -13.86 -7.70 23.99
CA MET A 201 -13.12 -8.63 23.12
C MET A 201 -12.86 -8.01 21.75
N SER A 202 -11.94 -8.60 20.98
CA SER A 202 -11.73 -8.26 19.57
C SER A 202 -11.99 -9.45 18.66
N VAL A 203 -12.29 -9.13 17.40
CA VAL A 203 -12.41 -10.07 16.28
C VAL A 203 -11.37 -9.66 15.25
N VAL A 204 -10.53 -10.61 14.81
CA VAL A 204 -9.61 -10.42 13.68
C VAL A 204 -10.17 -11.09 12.43
N ALA A 205 -9.91 -10.47 11.29
CA ALA A 205 -10.01 -11.09 9.98
C ALA A 205 -8.60 -11.52 9.55
N CYS A 206 -8.42 -12.81 9.26
CA CYS A 206 -7.14 -13.41 8.89
C CYS A 206 -7.21 -13.98 7.48
N VAL A 207 -6.10 -13.93 6.74
CA VAL A 207 -5.83 -14.76 5.57
C VAL A 207 -4.55 -15.52 5.92
N ASP A 208 -4.64 -16.84 5.95
CA ASP A 208 -3.65 -17.71 6.60
C ASP A 208 -3.37 -17.19 8.03
N ASP A 209 -2.10 -17.14 8.48
CA ASP A 209 -1.75 -16.59 9.79
C ASP A 209 -1.77 -15.04 9.85
N ALA A 210 -1.92 -14.35 8.71
CA ALA A 210 -1.79 -12.90 8.62
C ALA A 210 -3.12 -12.17 8.84
N VAL A 211 -3.15 -11.27 9.85
CA VAL A 211 -4.29 -10.39 10.12
C VAL A 211 -4.39 -9.29 9.06
N VAL A 212 -5.59 -9.07 8.51
CA VAL A 212 -5.92 -8.06 7.47
C VAL A 212 -6.99 -7.05 7.92
N GLY A 213 -7.61 -7.29 9.08
CA GLY A 213 -8.54 -6.37 9.70
C GLY A 213 -8.86 -6.78 11.14
N MET A 214 -9.33 -5.82 11.95
CA MET A 214 -9.69 -6.03 13.35
C MET A 214 -10.88 -5.15 13.73
N ALA A 215 -11.85 -5.71 14.46
CA ALA A 215 -12.86 -4.95 15.19
C ALA A 215 -12.66 -5.16 16.69
N THR A 216 -12.67 -4.07 17.45
CA THR A 216 -12.55 -4.07 18.91
C THR A 216 -13.88 -3.69 19.54
N VAL A 217 -14.31 -4.46 20.55
CA VAL A 217 -15.48 -4.21 21.40
C VAL A 217 -14.98 -3.98 22.83
N ALA A 218 -15.32 -2.85 23.46
CA ALA A 218 -14.88 -2.55 24.83
C ALA A 218 -15.91 -1.73 25.62
N PRO A 219 -15.99 -1.84 26.96
CA PRO A 219 -16.95 -1.08 27.75
C PRO A 219 -16.78 0.44 27.64
N TRP A 220 -17.88 1.15 27.36
CA TRP A 220 -17.93 2.60 27.46
C TRP A 220 -18.62 3.01 28.78
N GLU A 221 -17.84 2.92 29.85
CA GLU A 221 -18.30 3.09 31.23
C GLU A 221 -19.06 4.40 31.50
N GLU A 222 -18.66 5.54 30.91
CA GLU A 222 -19.36 6.80 31.14
C GLU A 222 -20.75 6.83 30.48
N LEU A 223 -20.96 6.08 29.39
CA LEU A 223 -22.27 5.94 28.73
C LEU A 223 -23.18 4.92 29.41
N GLY A 224 -22.61 3.88 30.02
CA GLY A 224 -23.31 2.95 30.92
C GLY A 224 -22.73 1.54 30.88
N SER A 225 -23.00 0.74 31.91
CA SER A 225 -22.49 -0.64 32.05
C SER A 225 -22.90 -1.59 30.92
N THR A 226 -23.98 -1.28 30.19
CA THR A 226 -24.49 -2.04 29.04
C THR A 226 -24.11 -1.43 27.68
N THR A 227 -23.30 -0.36 27.64
CA THR A 227 -22.84 0.28 26.40
C THR A 227 -21.43 -0.16 26.05
N MET A 228 -21.23 -0.67 24.83
CA MET A 228 -19.91 -1.02 24.30
C MET A 228 -19.48 -0.04 23.19
N GLU A 229 -18.25 0.44 23.23
CA GLU A 229 -17.59 1.08 22.09
C GLU A 229 -17.21 -0.01 21.08
N ILE A 230 -17.50 0.21 19.80
CA ILE A 230 -16.98 -0.59 18.68
C ILE A 230 -16.19 0.30 17.73
N ALA A 231 -14.97 -0.12 17.39
CA ALA A 231 -14.15 0.54 16.37
C ALA A 231 -13.38 -0.48 15.51
N VAL A 232 -13.31 -0.23 14.21
CA VAL A 232 -12.90 -1.19 13.17
C VAL A 232 -11.75 -0.63 12.34
N LEU A 233 -10.72 -1.45 12.13
CA LEU A 233 -9.58 -1.21 11.26
C LEU A 233 -9.54 -2.29 10.17
N VAL A 234 -9.31 -1.92 8.92
CA VAL A 234 -9.10 -2.86 7.80
C VAL A 234 -8.00 -2.29 6.91
N GLU A 235 -7.03 -3.13 6.58
CA GLU A 235 -5.89 -2.78 5.73
C GLU A 235 -6.36 -2.29 4.35
N ASP A 236 -5.71 -1.26 3.81
CA ASP A 236 -6.25 -0.42 2.74
C ASP A 236 -6.62 -1.18 1.45
N GLY A 237 -5.83 -2.20 1.06
CA GLY A 237 -6.18 -3.09 -0.05
C GLY A 237 -7.42 -3.94 0.22
N TRP A 238 -7.60 -4.40 1.46
CA TRP A 238 -8.73 -5.22 1.91
C TRP A 238 -10.02 -4.42 2.15
N GLN A 239 -9.97 -3.09 2.06
CA GLN A 239 -11.17 -2.25 2.12
C GLN A 239 -12.08 -2.47 0.89
N ARG A 240 -13.32 -1.96 0.99
CA ARG A 240 -14.41 -2.09 -0.01
C ARG A 240 -14.93 -3.51 -0.27
N GLN A 241 -14.16 -4.57 0.02
CA GLN A 241 -14.56 -5.99 -0.09
C GLN A 241 -15.56 -6.48 0.98
N GLY A 242 -16.12 -5.59 1.79
CA GLY A 242 -17.14 -5.92 2.80
C GLY A 242 -16.60 -6.53 4.10
N ILE A 243 -15.28 -6.70 4.25
CA ILE A 243 -14.64 -7.23 5.48
C ILE A 243 -15.00 -6.40 6.72
N GLY A 244 -14.95 -5.07 6.61
CA GLY A 244 -15.40 -4.18 7.70
C GLY A 244 -16.86 -4.37 8.12
N LEU A 245 -17.75 -4.80 7.21
CA LEU A 245 -19.13 -5.14 7.53
C LEU A 245 -19.27 -6.53 8.18
N ARG A 246 -18.43 -7.50 7.80
CA ARG A 246 -18.35 -8.82 8.46
C ARG A 246 -17.84 -8.66 9.89
N LEU A 247 -16.73 -7.96 10.07
CA LEU A 247 -16.12 -7.63 11.36
C LEU A 247 -17.11 -6.89 12.27
N LEU A 248 -17.75 -5.83 11.77
CA LEU A 248 -18.74 -5.06 12.54
C LEU A 248 -19.97 -5.89 12.93
N ARG A 249 -20.43 -6.81 12.07
CA ARG A 249 -21.56 -7.72 12.40
C ARG A 249 -21.19 -8.74 13.47
N GLN A 250 -19.98 -9.31 13.42
CA GLN A 250 -19.52 -10.24 14.44
C GLN A 250 -19.32 -9.51 15.77
N ALA A 251 -18.61 -8.38 15.78
CA ALA A 251 -18.45 -7.50 16.94
C ALA A 251 -19.79 -7.08 17.58
N VAL A 252 -20.84 -6.85 16.78
CA VAL A 252 -22.22 -6.62 17.24
C VAL A 252 -22.86 -7.87 17.87
N GLY A 253 -22.55 -9.07 17.36
CA GLY A 253 -22.94 -10.34 17.97
C GLY A 253 -22.27 -10.56 19.32
N GLU A 254 -20.94 -10.40 19.36
CA GLU A 254 -20.14 -10.50 20.59
C GLU A 254 -20.62 -9.51 21.66
N ALA A 255 -20.89 -8.26 21.29
CA ALA A 255 -21.43 -7.26 22.22
C ALA A 255 -22.76 -7.72 22.86
N ARG A 256 -23.64 -8.41 22.13
CA ARG A 256 -24.86 -8.99 22.71
C ARG A 256 -24.57 -10.13 23.69
N LEU A 257 -23.58 -10.98 23.41
CA LEU A 257 -23.17 -12.06 24.32
C LEU A 257 -22.57 -11.50 25.62
N LEU A 258 -21.87 -10.36 25.54
CA LEU A 258 -21.42 -9.57 26.69
C LEU A 258 -22.54 -8.76 27.37
N GLY A 259 -23.81 -8.96 27.00
CA GLY A 259 -24.97 -8.31 27.62
C GLY A 259 -25.21 -6.85 27.22
N ALA A 260 -24.55 -6.34 26.17
CA ALA A 260 -24.69 -4.96 25.75
C ALA A 260 -26.07 -4.67 25.13
N ASP A 261 -26.70 -3.59 25.59
CA ASP A 261 -28.00 -3.12 25.09
C ASP A 261 -27.82 -2.28 23.80
N ARG A 262 -26.68 -1.59 23.69
CA ARG A 262 -26.29 -0.77 22.55
C ARG A 262 -24.78 -0.84 22.31
N VAL A 263 -24.39 -0.53 21.08
CA VAL A 263 -23.00 -0.22 20.73
C VAL A 263 -22.87 1.20 20.21
N VAL A 264 -21.70 1.80 20.37
CA VAL A 264 -21.38 3.15 19.91
C VAL A 264 -20.10 3.12 19.07
N CYS A 265 -20.14 3.74 17.91
CA CYS A 265 -18.98 3.93 17.03
C CYS A 265 -18.73 5.43 16.87
N LEU A 266 -17.47 5.87 16.96
CA LEU A 266 -17.08 7.24 16.63
C LEU A 266 -16.45 7.30 15.25
N VAL A 267 -16.96 8.22 14.44
CA VAL A 267 -16.69 8.28 13.00
C VAL A 267 -16.46 9.73 12.60
N GLN A 268 -15.33 10.03 11.96
CA GLN A 268 -15.09 11.37 11.41
C GLN A 268 -16.15 11.69 10.35
N PRO A 269 -16.65 12.94 10.22
CA PRO A 269 -17.69 13.29 9.25
C PRO A 269 -17.35 12.94 7.79
N ARG A 270 -16.05 12.91 7.44
CA ARG A 270 -15.53 12.52 6.11
C ARG A 270 -15.16 11.04 5.97
N ASN A 271 -15.49 10.18 6.94
CA ASN A 271 -15.30 8.73 6.84
C ASN A 271 -16.56 8.06 6.28
N ASP A 272 -16.90 8.40 5.04
CA ASP A 272 -18.09 7.87 4.35
C ASP A 272 -18.06 6.33 4.22
N ALA A 273 -16.87 5.73 4.19
CA ALA A 273 -16.71 4.28 4.15
C ALA A 273 -17.28 3.62 5.42
N MET A 274 -16.98 4.16 6.61
CA MET A 274 -17.52 3.67 7.87
C MET A 274 -19.01 4.01 8.02
N LEU A 275 -19.45 5.23 7.63
CA LEU A 275 -20.87 5.61 7.66
C LEU A 275 -21.74 4.71 6.76
N ARG A 276 -21.29 4.42 5.52
CA ARG A 276 -21.94 3.43 4.64
C ARG A 276 -21.93 2.03 5.22
N THR A 277 -20.87 1.64 5.93
CA THR A 277 -20.75 0.30 6.57
C THR A 277 -21.74 0.15 7.72
N LEU A 278 -21.85 1.15 8.60
CA LEU A 278 -22.85 1.22 9.67
C LEU A 278 -24.28 1.18 9.11
N HIS A 279 -24.58 1.96 8.05
CA HIS A 279 -25.87 1.93 7.37
C HIS A 279 -26.20 0.54 6.76
N ARG A 280 -25.19 -0.21 6.30
CA ARG A 280 -25.33 -1.60 5.81
C ARG A 280 -25.51 -2.67 6.89
N LEU A 281 -25.46 -2.31 8.18
CA LEU A 281 -25.97 -3.19 9.25
C LEU A 281 -27.49 -3.37 9.16
N ARG A 282 -28.22 -2.38 8.61
CA ARG A 282 -29.70 -2.31 8.64
C ARG A 282 -30.31 -2.36 10.06
N MET A 283 -29.50 -2.10 11.07
CA MET A 283 -29.93 -1.95 12.47
C MET A 283 -30.36 -0.51 12.74
N ARG A 284 -31.22 -0.31 13.74
CA ARG A 284 -31.70 1.04 14.10
C ARG A 284 -30.56 1.81 14.79
N SER A 285 -30.17 2.94 14.20
CA SER A 285 -29.04 3.77 14.65
C SER A 285 -29.41 5.25 14.77
N ARG A 286 -28.87 5.93 15.78
CA ARG A 286 -28.89 7.40 15.92
C ARG A 286 -27.49 7.93 15.65
N VAL A 287 -27.39 8.99 14.83
CA VAL A 287 -26.16 9.76 14.64
C VAL A 287 -26.31 11.09 15.40
N VAL A 288 -25.30 11.46 16.17
CA VAL A 288 -25.21 12.73 16.90
C VAL A 288 -23.81 13.31 16.67
N GLN A 289 -23.69 14.62 16.50
CA GLN A 289 -22.38 15.27 16.43
C GLN A 289 -21.78 15.39 17.84
N ASP A 290 -20.52 14.97 18.00
CA ASP A 290 -19.73 15.12 19.22
C ASP A 290 -18.38 15.76 18.84
N GLY A 291 -18.29 17.08 19.02
CA GLY A 291 -17.18 17.89 18.52
C GLY A 291 -16.98 17.75 17.00
N ASP A 292 -15.76 17.41 16.60
CA ASP A 292 -15.37 17.16 15.20
C ASP A 292 -15.68 15.72 14.72
N SER A 293 -16.37 14.92 15.54
CA SER A 293 -16.75 13.54 15.24
C SER A 293 -18.27 13.32 15.22
N LEU A 294 -18.68 12.21 14.63
CA LEU A 294 -20.05 11.69 14.68
C LEU A 294 -20.09 10.48 15.61
N MET A 295 -20.85 10.60 16.70
CA MET A 295 -21.18 9.49 17.59
C MET A 295 -22.37 8.74 16.99
N VAL A 296 -22.13 7.53 16.47
CA VAL A 296 -23.14 6.64 15.90
C VAL A 296 -23.51 5.57 16.93
N SER A 297 -24.66 5.73 17.58
CA SER A 297 -25.23 4.73 18.48
C SER A 297 -26.09 3.74 17.70
N VAL A 298 -25.87 2.44 17.86
CA VAL A 298 -26.67 1.37 17.25
C VAL A 298 -27.30 0.52 18.36
N ALA A 299 -28.62 0.37 18.35
CA ALA A 299 -29.33 -0.38 19.36
C ALA A 299 -29.27 -1.90 19.08
N LEU A 300 -28.90 -2.67 20.10
CA LEU A 300 -28.84 -4.13 20.05
C LEU A 300 -30.14 -4.77 20.57
N SER A 301 -30.81 -4.12 21.54
CA SER A 301 -32.14 -4.46 22.05
C SER A 301 -33.23 -3.49 21.55
N SER A 302 -34.50 -3.86 21.75
CA SER A 302 -35.67 -3.00 21.45
C SER A 302 -35.84 -1.81 22.41
N GLN A 303 -35.37 -1.92 23.66
CA GLN A 303 -35.49 -0.89 24.71
C GLN A 303 -34.44 0.23 24.57
N SER A 304 -33.36 -0.04 23.84
CA SER A 304 -32.11 0.72 23.87
C SER A 304 -32.14 2.07 23.14
N LEU A 305 -33.16 2.34 22.33
CA LEU A 305 -33.35 3.67 21.74
C LEU A 305 -34.16 4.61 22.63
N SER A 306 -35.08 4.07 23.43
CA SER A 306 -35.90 4.84 24.38
C SER A 306 -34.99 5.61 25.34
N HIS A 307 -34.01 4.91 25.91
CA HIS A 307 -32.98 5.49 26.79
C HIS A 307 -31.81 6.13 26.04
N ALA A 308 -31.95 6.42 24.74
CA ALA A 308 -30.95 7.15 23.94
C ALA A 308 -31.44 8.54 23.52
N VAL A 309 -32.65 8.95 23.89
CA VAL A 309 -33.25 10.24 23.49
C VAL A 309 -32.61 11.42 24.25
N ASP A 310 -32.50 11.30 25.58
CA ASP A 310 -32.42 12.44 26.51
C ASP A 310 -31.05 12.76 27.12
N ARG A 311 -29.97 12.08 26.71
CA ARG A 311 -28.63 12.32 27.26
C ARG A 311 -27.87 13.36 26.42
N PRO A 312 -27.24 14.40 27.02
CA PRO A 312 -26.39 15.33 26.27
C PRO A 312 -25.18 14.60 25.64
N PRO A 313 -24.56 15.15 24.58
CA PRO A 313 -23.35 14.60 23.99
C PRO A 313 -22.27 14.45 25.07
N VAL A 314 -21.66 13.27 25.12
CA VAL A 314 -20.58 12.93 26.05
C VAL A 314 -19.28 12.99 25.26
N GLN A 315 -18.55 14.10 25.42
CA GLN A 315 -17.28 14.34 24.74
C GLN A 315 -16.38 13.11 24.77
N TYR A 316 -16.04 12.59 23.60
CA TYR A 316 -15.01 11.58 23.49
C TYR A 316 -13.67 12.15 23.93
N ARG A 317 -13.16 11.66 25.06
CA ARG A 317 -11.79 11.95 25.46
C ARG A 317 -10.87 11.27 24.46
N LEU A 318 -10.01 12.03 23.78
CA LEU A 318 -8.96 11.50 22.88
C LEU A 318 -8.12 10.39 23.55
N SER A 319 -8.03 10.45 24.87
CA SER A 319 -7.45 9.47 25.78
C SER A 319 -8.33 8.23 26.06
N ARG A 320 -9.24 7.88 25.13
CA ARG A 320 -9.83 6.54 24.95
C ARG A 320 -9.21 5.79 23.76
N ALA A 321 -8.84 6.50 22.69
CA ALA A 321 -8.06 5.92 21.60
C ALA A 321 -6.65 5.48 22.04
N THR A 322 -6.13 6.09 23.10
CA THR A 322 -5.02 5.60 23.92
C THR A 322 -5.47 5.63 25.39
N PRO A 323 -5.55 4.50 26.13
CA PRO A 323 -6.31 4.41 27.38
C PRO A 323 -5.80 5.31 28.52
N SER A 324 -6.73 5.83 29.35
CA SER A 324 -6.46 6.77 30.45
C SER A 324 -7.47 6.71 31.60
N HIS A 325 -7.29 7.53 32.65
CA HIS A 325 -8.03 7.47 33.92
C HIS A 325 -9.41 8.17 33.95
N ARG A 326 -10.32 7.60 34.78
CA ARG A 326 -11.64 8.10 35.27
C ARG A 326 -11.52 9.44 36.09
N PRO A 327 -12.59 10.16 36.52
CA PRO A 327 -13.94 9.72 36.96
C PRO A 327 -15.16 10.54 36.42
N GLU A 328 -16.19 10.83 37.25
CA GLU A 328 -17.64 10.55 37.02
C GLU A 328 -18.67 11.74 37.01
N PRO A 329 -19.99 11.53 36.67
CA PRO A 329 -20.92 12.58 36.18
C PRO A 329 -22.36 12.66 36.82
N THR A 330 -23.27 13.56 36.36
CA THR A 330 -24.76 13.34 36.14
C THR A 330 -25.56 14.57 35.64
N ARG A 331 -26.67 14.35 34.87
CA ARG A 331 -27.80 15.28 34.48
C ARG A 331 -28.86 14.56 33.58
N SER A 332 -30.10 15.10 33.42
CA SER A 332 -31.25 14.59 32.58
C SER A 332 -32.43 15.64 32.52
N PRO A 333 -33.59 15.46 31.80
CA PRO A 333 -33.93 14.93 30.44
C PRO A 333 -35.02 15.75 29.63
N GLY A 334 -35.43 15.36 28.38
CA GLY A 334 -36.80 15.69 27.84
C GLY A 334 -37.18 15.67 26.31
N GLN A 335 -37.67 14.54 25.78
CA GLN A 335 -38.79 14.30 24.78
C GLN A 335 -38.62 14.25 23.20
N PRO A 336 -39.47 13.48 22.44
CA PRO A 336 -39.44 13.23 20.96
C PRO A 336 -40.82 13.53 20.22
N ALA A 337 -41.38 12.98 19.10
CA ALA A 337 -41.14 11.98 18.00
C ALA A 337 -42.20 12.16 16.84
N ARG A 338 -42.05 11.62 15.58
CA ARG A 338 -43.17 11.20 14.62
C ARG A 338 -42.77 10.54 13.27
N GLU A 339 -43.76 10.11 12.45
CA GLU A 339 -43.72 9.07 11.37
C GLU A 339 -44.53 9.44 10.08
N HIS A 340 -44.43 8.63 8.99
CA HIS A 340 -45.43 8.51 7.88
C HIS A 340 -45.30 7.17 7.08
N SER A 341 -46.35 6.75 6.33
CA SER A 341 -46.49 5.43 5.66
C SER A 341 -47.27 5.47 4.32
N LEU A 342 -47.12 4.45 3.45
CA LEU A 342 -47.99 4.11 2.29
C LEU A 342 -47.83 2.62 1.86
N ALA A 343 -48.82 2.04 1.14
CA ALA A 343 -48.89 0.62 0.70
C ALA A 343 -49.89 0.47 -0.49
N THR A 344 -50.22 -0.67 -1.14
CA THR A 344 -50.02 -2.13 -0.88
C THR A 344 -50.16 -2.95 -2.20
N VAL A 345 -49.63 -4.18 -2.30
CA VAL A 345 -50.02 -5.21 -3.32
C VAL A 345 -50.04 -6.61 -2.65
N SER A 346 -50.91 -7.52 -3.11
CA SER A 346 -51.08 -8.92 -2.63
C SER A 346 -51.61 -9.78 -3.80
N ALA A 347 -51.64 -11.13 -3.82
CA ALA A 347 -51.42 -12.17 -2.80
C ALA A 347 -50.54 -13.32 -3.40
N VAL A 348 -50.55 -14.63 -3.08
CA VAL A 348 -51.44 -15.59 -2.37
C VAL A 348 -50.56 -16.66 -1.66
N GLN A 349 -51.09 -17.36 -0.65
CA GLN A 349 -50.55 -18.63 -0.11
C GLN A 349 -51.63 -19.72 -0.06
N PRO A 350 -51.22 -20.99 -0.04
CA PRO A 350 -51.82 -21.97 0.87
C PRO A 350 -50.79 -22.77 1.70
N LEU A 351 -51.22 -23.21 2.89
CA LEU A 351 -50.51 -24.11 3.82
C LEU A 351 -51.37 -25.41 4.00
N PRO A 352 -51.15 -26.28 5.00
CA PRO A 352 -50.26 -27.45 4.92
C PRO A 352 -51.00 -28.80 5.11
N GLY A 353 -50.30 -29.93 4.91
CA GLY A 353 -50.88 -31.29 5.08
C GLY A 353 -49.88 -32.33 5.61
N ARG A 354 -50.39 -33.36 6.32
CA ARG A 354 -49.63 -34.43 6.99
C ARG A 354 -49.89 -35.82 6.36
N ALA A 355 -48.98 -36.74 6.70
CA ALA A 355 -49.17 -38.20 6.87
C ALA A 355 -48.88 -39.13 5.65
N GLY A 356 -48.43 -40.34 6.00
CA GLY A 356 -48.02 -41.41 5.09
C GLY A 356 -46.75 -42.11 5.59
N ALA A 357 -46.78 -43.43 5.73
CA ALA A 357 -45.64 -44.27 6.16
C ALA A 357 -45.76 -45.68 5.53
N ALA A 358 -44.83 -46.57 5.90
CA ALA A 358 -44.49 -47.86 5.28
C ALA A 358 -43.63 -47.70 4.00
N ASP A 359 -42.48 -48.36 3.77
CA ASP A 359 -41.74 -49.54 4.32
C ASP A 359 -41.61 -50.66 3.27
N ARG A 360 -40.46 -51.35 3.33
CA ARG A 360 -40.08 -52.63 2.71
C ARG A 360 -39.38 -52.68 1.35
N ASP A 361 -38.62 -53.78 1.27
CA ASP A 361 -37.90 -54.44 0.18
C ASP A 361 -36.79 -53.64 -0.56
N GLY A 362 -35.53 -54.10 -0.56
CA GLY A 362 -35.02 -55.29 0.13
C GLY A 362 -33.54 -55.64 -0.14
N ALA A 363 -33.21 -56.85 0.31
CA ALA A 363 -32.10 -57.76 -0.04
C ALA A 363 -31.28 -57.49 -1.34
N ASP A 364 -30.03 -57.95 -1.49
CA ASP A 364 -29.01 -58.60 -0.62
C ASP A 364 -27.75 -58.81 -1.50
N ARG A 365 -26.55 -58.96 -0.90
CA ARG A 365 -25.25 -59.32 -1.55
C ARG A 365 -24.68 -58.25 -2.51
N GLY A 366 -23.36 -58.14 -2.70
CA GLY A 366 -22.23 -58.81 -2.06
C GLY A 366 -20.94 -58.63 -2.88
N GLY A 367 -19.79 -59.08 -2.37
CA GLY A 367 -18.58 -59.25 -3.19
C GLY A 367 -17.58 -58.08 -3.28
N ARG A 368 -16.74 -57.93 -2.25
CA ARG A 368 -15.28 -57.79 -2.46
C ARG A 368 -14.73 -59.18 -2.86
N PRO A 369 -13.61 -59.33 -3.62
CA PRO A 369 -12.37 -58.56 -3.43
C PRO A 369 -11.61 -58.17 -4.73
N GLY A 370 -10.50 -57.44 -4.58
CA GLY A 370 -9.57 -57.12 -5.67
C GLY A 370 -8.43 -56.15 -5.31
N ARG A 371 -7.30 -56.67 -4.81
CA ARG A 371 -5.95 -56.10 -5.05
C ARG A 371 -5.47 -56.69 -6.42
N VAL A 372 -4.39 -56.30 -7.10
CA VAL A 372 -3.04 -55.86 -6.65
C VAL A 372 -2.41 -54.81 -7.65
N PRO A 373 -1.09 -54.60 -7.92
CA PRO A 373 -0.55 -53.23 -8.08
C PRO A 373 0.27 -52.96 -9.37
N GLY A 374 1.01 -51.84 -9.41
CA GLY A 374 2.09 -51.50 -10.35
C GLY A 374 2.10 -49.98 -10.64
N GLN A 375 3.04 -49.18 -10.12
CA GLN A 375 4.44 -49.00 -10.55
C GLN A 375 4.58 -48.47 -11.98
N LEU A 376 4.87 -47.17 -12.13
CA LEU A 376 6.22 -46.64 -11.96
C LEU A 376 6.17 -45.25 -11.30
#